data_AF-A0A257U518-F1
#
_entry.id   AF-A0A257U518-F1
#
_cell.length_a   1.000
_cell.length_b   1.000
_cell.length_c   1.000
_cell.angle_alpha   90.00
_cell.angle_beta   90.00
_cell.angle_gamma   90.00
#
_symmetry.space_group_name_H-M   'P 1'
#
loop_
_entity.id
_entity.type
_entity.pdbx_description
1 polymer ?
#
loop_
_entity_poly.entity_id
_entity_poly.type
_entity_poly.pdbx_seq_one_letter_code
_entity_poly.pdbx_strand_id
1 'polypeptide(L)'
;MEHGTRWAELTRAGQQRLVHQLLGTELPVTGTSANKEEFVTCGGVRLAEVGFKTMASRVCPGLFLAGELLDIDGLTGGFNFQAAWTTGWIAGRAMAGED
;
A
#
# COMPACT_ATOMS: atom_id res chain seq x y z
N MET A 1 -7.59 -43.74 2.61
CA MET A 1 -7.08 -42.89 3.72
C MET A 1 -5.57 -42.95 3.65
N GLU A 2 -4.96 -41.87 3.14
CA GLU A 2 -3.50 -41.79 3.01
C GLU A 2 -2.91 -41.71 4.42
N HIS A 3 -2.17 -42.74 4.84
CA HIS A 3 -1.47 -42.74 6.11
C HIS A 3 -0.25 -41.83 5.95
N GLY A 4 -0.26 -40.68 6.64
CA GLY A 4 0.91 -39.81 6.71
C GLY A 4 2.14 -40.56 7.26
N THR A 5 3.33 -40.15 6.83
CA THR A 5 4.59 -40.73 7.30
C THR A 5 4.73 -40.56 8.81
N ARG A 6 5.02 -41.64 9.53
CA ARG A 6 5.31 -41.56 10.98
C ARG A 6 6.64 -40.85 11.18
N TRP A 7 6.77 -40.08 12.26
CA TRP A 7 8.00 -39.32 12.54
C TRP A 7 9.27 -40.18 12.54
N ALA A 8 9.19 -41.39 13.09
CA ALA A 8 10.30 -42.34 13.13
C ALA A 8 10.74 -42.86 11.74
N GLU A 9 9.87 -42.76 10.73
CA GLU A 9 10.09 -43.20 9.36
C GLU A 9 10.48 -42.04 8.43
N LEU A 10 10.55 -40.80 8.96
CA LEU A 10 10.89 -39.62 8.19
C LEU A 10 12.40 -39.57 7.90
N THR A 11 12.76 -39.91 6.68
CA THR A 11 14.16 -39.86 6.22
C THR A 11 14.72 -38.44 6.25
N ARG A 12 16.05 -38.31 6.31
CA ARG A 12 16.73 -37.01 6.19
C ARG A 12 16.33 -36.25 4.92
N ALA A 13 16.17 -36.94 3.80
CA ALA A 13 15.69 -36.34 2.56
C ALA A 13 14.24 -35.83 2.71
N GLY A 14 13.37 -36.57 3.41
CA GLY A 14 12.03 -36.13 3.76
C GLY A 14 12.02 -34.90 4.66
N GLN A 15 12.88 -34.87 5.67
CA GLN A 15 13.05 -33.70 6.54
C GLN A 15 13.51 -32.47 5.75
N GLN A 16 14.49 -32.63 4.86
CA GLN A 16 14.98 -31.54 4.01
C GLN A 16 13.89 -30.99 3.08
N ARG A 17 13.06 -31.86 2.48
CA ARG A 17 11.90 -31.42 1.70
C ARG A 17 10.91 -30.64 2.55
N LEU A 18 10.59 -31.12 3.76
CA LEU A 18 9.68 -30.42 4.66
C LEU A 18 10.22 -29.04 5.06
N VAL A 19 11.51 -28.95 5.41
CA VAL A 19 12.16 -27.67 5.74
C VAL A 19 12.11 -26.72 4.55
N HIS A 20 12.40 -27.21 3.34
CA HIS A 20 12.31 -26.40 2.12
C HIS A 20 10.88 -25.89 1.89
N GLN A 21 9.86 -26.72 2.09
CA GLN A 21 8.48 -26.25 1.97
C GLN A 21 8.15 -25.21 3.06
N LEU A 22 8.52 -25.44 4.31
CA LEU A 22 8.16 -24.49 5.37
C LEU A 22 8.86 -23.13 5.25
N LEU A 23 10.11 -23.10 4.77
CA LEU A 23 10.96 -21.91 4.78
C LEU A 23 11.20 -21.30 3.40
N GLY A 24 10.91 -22.03 2.33
CA GLY A 24 11.21 -21.64 0.95
C GLY A 24 10.21 -22.22 -0.05
N THR A 25 8.93 -22.32 0.32
CA THR A 25 7.90 -22.67 -0.66
C THR A 25 7.83 -21.57 -1.72
N GLU A 26 8.04 -21.97 -2.97
CA GLU A 26 7.78 -21.13 -4.12
C GLU A 26 6.32 -21.27 -4.52
N LEU A 27 5.58 -20.16 -4.50
CA LEU A 27 4.19 -20.08 -4.93
C LEU A 27 4.13 -19.33 -6.26
N PRO A 28 3.65 -19.94 -7.37
CA PRO A 28 3.54 -19.26 -8.64
C PRO A 28 2.48 -18.16 -8.57
N VAL A 29 2.88 -16.92 -8.86
CA VAL A 29 1.97 -15.77 -8.92
C VAL A 29 1.35 -15.71 -10.32
N THR A 30 0.04 -15.91 -10.41
CA THR A 30 -0.71 -15.95 -11.68
C THR A 30 -1.42 -14.64 -12.02
N GLY A 31 -1.39 -13.66 -11.12
CA GLY A 31 -2.02 -12.35 -11.30
C GLY A 31 -2.29 -11.67 -9.96
N THR A 32 -2.86 -10.47 -10.02
CA THR A 32 -3.38 -9.73 -8.86
C THR A 32 -4.91 -9.80 -8.85
N SER A 33 -5.54 -9.65 -7.67
CA SER A 33 -7.01 -9.53 -7.63
C SER A 33 -7.41 -8.20 -8.27
N ALA A 34 -8.48 -8.21 -9.09
CA ALA A 34 -8.97 -7.00 -9.70
C ALA A 34 -9.81 -6.20 -8.68
N ASN A 35 -9.19 -5.22 -8.02
CA ASN A 35 -9.81 -4.06 -7.36
C ASN A 35 -10.96 -4.31 -6.36
N LYS A 36 -11.11 -5.50 -5.78
CA LYS A 36 -12.19 -5.77 -4.81
C LYS A 36 -11.76 -5.76 -3.34
N GLU A 37 -10.45 -5.77 -3.08
CA GLU A 37 -9.88 -5.84 -1.73
C GLU A 37 -8.64 -4.95 -1.55
N GLU A 38 -8.39 -4.02 -2.48
CA GLU A 38 -7.25 -3.11 -2.38
C GLU A 38 -7.59 -1.99 -1.38
N PHE A 39 -6.71 -1.80 -0.39
CA PHE A 39 -6.90 -0.85 0.71
C PHE A 39 -6.47 0.58 0.36
N VAL A 40 -5.64 0.74 -0.68
CA VAL A 40 -5.01 1.99 -1.10
C VAL A 40 -4.76 1.94 -2.60
N THR A 41 -4.89 3.07 -3.27
CA THR A 41 -4.54 3.25 -4.69
C THR A 41 -3.11 3.78 -4.83
N CYS A 42 -2.26 3.08 -5.59
CA CYS A 42 -0.97 3.63 -6.03
C CYS A 42 -1.19 4.55 -7.24
N GLY A 43 -0.55 5.72 -7.25
CA GLY A 43 -0.77 6.74 -8.28
C GLY A 43 -1.72 7.84 -7.83
N GLY A 44 -1.98 8.81 -8.72
CA GLY A 44 -2.90 9.91 -8.44
C GLY A 44 -2.51 11.18 -9.19
N VAL A 45 -2.90 12.33 -8.66
CA VAL A 45 -2.50 13.63 -9.20
C VAL A 45 -1.00 13.85 -8.97
N ARG A 46 -0.28 14.18 -10.05
CA ARG A 46 1.16 14.41 -10.03
C ARG A 46 1.52 15.49 -9.03
N LEU A 47 2.41 15.16 -8.10
CA LEU A 47 2.82 16.10 -7.04
C LEU A 47 3.48 17.38 -7.56
N ALA A 48 4.12 17.33 -8.74
CA ALA A 48 4.70 18.51 -9.40
C ALA A 48 3.65 19.57 -9.80
N GLU A 49 2.37 19.20 -9.86
CA GLU A 49 1.24 20.07 -10.19
C GLU A 49 0.54 20.62 -8.95
N VAL A 50 1.04 20.33 -7.75
CA VAL A 50 0.46 20.74 -6.47
C VAL A 50 1.47 21.56 -5.68
N GLY A 51 1.04 22.69 -5.14
CA GLY A 51 1.86 23.50 -4.24
C GLY A 51 1.94 22.87 -2.85
N PHE A 52 3.07 22.30 -2.44
CA PHE A 52 3.17 21.57 -1.16
C PHE A 52 2.87 22.39 0.11
N LYS A 53 2.99 23.71 0.05
CA LYS A 53 2.70 24.59 1.19
C LYS A 53 1.21 24.91 1.36
N THR A 54 0.44 24.83 0.27
CA THR A 54 -0.96 25.28 0.23
C THR A 54 -1.92 24.20 -0.24
N MET A 55 -1.40 23.11 -0.79
CA MET A 55 -2.15 22.09 -1.52
C MET A 55 -2.95 22.62 -2.73
N ALA A 56 -2.66 23.84 -3.19
CA ALA A 56 -3.32 24.43 -4.36
C ALA A 56 -2.80 23.80 -5.66
N SER A 57 -3.69 23.62 -6.63
CA SER A 57 -3.33 23.22 -7.99
C SER A 57 -2.52 24.34 -8.66
N ARG A 58 -1.44 23.94 -9.33
CA ARG A 58 -0.60 24.81 -10.17
C ARG A 58 -1.17 24.96 -11.59
N VAL A 59 -2.16 24.14 -11.94
CA VAL A 59 -2.78 24.09 -13.27
C VAL A 59 -4.13 24.80 -13.26
N CYS A 60 -4.93 24.64 -12.19
CA CYS A 60 -6.26 25.21 -12.06
C CYS A 60 -6.36 26.13 -10.84
N PRO A 61 -6.35 27.46 -11.01
CA PRO A 61 -6.47 28.40 -9.89
C PRO A 61 -7.77 28.19 -9.10
N GLY A 62 -7.67 28.21 -7.77
CA GLY A 62 -8.81 28.02 -6.86
C GLY A 62 -9.16 26.55 -6.58
N LEU A 63 -8.49 25.59 -7.23
CA LEU A 63 -8.61 24.16 -6.92
C LEU A 63 -7.56 23.74 -5.87
N PHE A 64 -7.98 22.96 -4.87
CA PHE A 64 -7.11 22.38 -3.84
C PHE A 64 -7.28 20.87 -3.80
N LEU A 65 -6.20 20.15 -3.54
CA LEU A 65 -6.13 18.69 -3.65
C LEU A 65 -5.51 18.11 -2.37
N ALA A 66 -6.12 17.07 -1.79
CA ALA A 66 -5.65 16.46 -0.56
C ALA A 66 -6.01 14.96 -0.51
N GLY A 67 -5.37 14.25 0.42
CA GLY A 67 -5.61 12.82 0.64
C GLY A 67 -5.15 11.93 -0.50
N GLU A 68 -5.77 10.75 -0.58
CA GLU A 68 -5.43 9.66 -1.50
C GLU A 68 -5.67 10.00 -2.98
N LEU A 69 -6.24 11.18 -3.29
CA LEU A 69 -6.31 11.69 -4.66
C LEU A 69 -4.93 12.09 -5.20
N LEU A 70 -4.03 12.49 -4.31
CA LEU A 70 -2.64 12.81 -4.65
C LEU A 70 -1.87 11.52 -4.90
N ASP A 71 -0.85 11.60 -5.75
CA ASP A 71 0.12 10.51 -5.97
C ASP A 71 1.00 10.29 -4.72
N ILE A 72 0.38 9.79 -3.66
CA ILE A 72 0.94 9.51 -2.34
C ILE A 72 0.31 8.22 -1.82
N ASP A 73 1.07 7.13 -1.86
CA ASP A 73 0.73 5.87 -1.21
C ASP A 73 1.79 5.49 -0.17
N GLY A 74 1.33 5.20 1.04
CA GLY A 74 2.15 4.74 2.15
C GLY A 74 2.00 3.24 2.42
N LEU A 75 3.01 2.64 3.05
CA LEU A 75 2.89 1.30 3.63
C LEU A 75 1.72 1.24 4.63
N THR A 76 1.25 0.02 4.92
CA THR A 76 0.26 -0.19 5.99
C THR A 76 0.79 0.25 7.36
N GLY A 77 -0.08 0.73 8.25
CA GLY A 77 0.31 1.22 9.58
C GLY A 77 -0.09 2.66 9.90
N GLY A 78 -1.05 3.23 9.16
CA GLY A 78 -1.59 4.58 9.43
C GLY A 78 -0.98 5.71 8.61
N PHE A 79 0.01 5.44 7.76
CA PHE A 79 0.67 6.45 6.93
C PHE A 79 -0.28 7.16 5.96
N ASN A 80 -1.19 6.42 5.31
CA ASN A 80 -2.20 6.99 4.42
C ASN A 80 -3.17 7.92 5.16
N PHE A 81 -3.55 7.57 6.40
CA PHE A 81 -4.34 8.47 7.25
C PHE A 81 -3.54 9.72 7.61
N GLN A 82 -2.28 9.58 8.02
CA GLN A 82 -1.44 10.73 8.33
C GLN A 82 -1.29 11.68 7.14
N ALA A 83 -1.11 11.14 5.93
CA ALA A 83 -1.05 11.91 4.69
C ALA A 83 -2.38 12.63 4.42
N ALA A 84 -3.52 11.95 4.58
CA ALA A 84 -4.84 12.53 4.40
C ALA A 84 -5.12 13.68 5.39
N TRP A 85 -4.82 13.50 6.68
CA TRP A 85 -5.02 14.53 7.70
C TRP A 85 -4.13 15.74 7.48
N THR A 86 -2.85 15.50 7.17
CA THR A 86 -1.87 16.58 7.00
C THR A 86 -2.20 17.43 5.77
N THR A 87 -2.44 16.78 4.62
CA THR A 87 -2.76 17.49 3.37
C THR A 87 -4.12 18.19 3.45
N GLY A 88 -5.12 17.56 4.07
CA GLY A 88 -6.44 18.16 4.28
C GLY A 88 -6.38 19.41 5.17
N TRP A 89 -5.59 19.37 6.24
CA TRP A 89 -5.36 20.51 7.12
C TRP A 89 -4.69 21.69 6.37
N ILE A 90 -3.62 21.41 5.62
CA ILE A 90 -2.91 22.43 4.85
C ILE A 90 -3.82 23.06 3.80
N ALA A 91 -4.57 22.25 3.05
CA ALA A 91 -5.53 22.73 2.05
C ALA A 91 -6.60 23.63 2.69
N GLY A 92 -7.18 23.19 3.81
CA GLY A 92 -8.21 23.95 4.52
C GLY A 92 -7.72 25.32 5.02
N ARG A 93 -6.52 25.37 5.63
CA ARG A 93 -5.91 26.64 6.08
C ARG A 93 -5.63 27.59 4.92
N ALA A 94 -5.07 27.07 3.82
CA ALA A 94 -4.80 27.86 2.64
C ALA A 94 -6.08 28.40 1.98
N MET A 95 -7.18 27.63 1.99
CA MET A 95 -8.48 28.07 1.51
C MET A 95 -9.09 29.17 2.40
N ALA A 96 -8.85 29.14 3.71
CA ALA A 96 -9.32 30.15 4.65
C ALA A 96 -8.51 31.46 4.60
N GLY A 97 -7.37 31.49 3.90
CA GLY A 97 -6.44 32.63 3.91
C GLY A 97 -5.61 32.73 5.18
N GLU A 98 -5.48 31.62 5.91
CA GLU A 98 -4.68 31.51 7.14
C GLU A 98 -3.33 30.87 6.81
N ASP A 99 -2.30 31.68 6.54
CA ASP A 99 -0.92 31.18 6.38
C ASP A 99 -0.34 30.69 7.72
#